data_AF-A0A8H7H163-F1
#
_entry.id   AF-A0A8H7H163-F1
#
_cell.length_a   1.000
_cell.length_b   1.000
_cell.length_c   1.000
_cell.angle_alpha   90.00
_cell.angle_beta   90.00
_cell.angle_gamma   90.00
#
_symmetry.space_group_name_H-M   'P 1'
#
loop_
_entity.id
_entity.type
_entity.pdbx_description
1 polymer ?
#
loop_
_entity_poly.entity_id
_entity_poly.type
_entity_poly.pdbx_seq_one_letter_code
_entity_poly.pdbx_strand_id
1 'polypeptide(L)'
;MWKGVEELSGQNRVKNNKPVSDEMFSSTVRAIVASKGEKSSSISVLHSSSRPLQRKLSLIVSGWYLAASEFDQKLTDLVKDGQVEKAAGWAVFHGDVSRAIAILSASKKERLQLMSTAVAGYMAYKDSNINLPWNDQCRKLSLELDNPYLRAIFAFIADNDWWDVLDEHSLPLRERLGIAIRFLSDKDLNVYLNRVADSVVLRGELEGLILTGLTPRGMIFCSHMSIARLMCRQRH
;
A
#
# COMPACT_ATOMS: atom_id res chain seq x y z
N MET A 1 10.04 12.60 -3.85
CA MET A 1 8.87 12.41 -4.74
C MET A 1 7.62 13.20 -4.36
N TRP A 2 7.59 13.91 -3.23
CA TRP A 2 6.42 14.69 -2.82
C TRP A 2 6.85 16.13 -2.54
N LYS A 3 7.51 16.80 -3.49
CA LYS A 3 7.95 18.18 -3.26
C LYS A 3 6.85 19.23 -3.53
N GLY A 4 5.60 18.77 -3.72
CA GLY A 4 4.44 19.65 -3.91
C GLY A 4 4.61 20.54 -5.13
N VAL A 5 4.62 21.85 -4.90
CA VAL A 5 4.76 22.86 -5.96
C VAL A 5 6.12 22.81 -6.66
N GLU A 6 7.20 22.42 -5.98
CA GLU A 6 8.54 22.39 -6.58
C GLU A 6 8.60 21.42 -7.76
N GLU A 7 7.93 20.27 -7.67
CA GLU A 7 7.88 19.30 -8.78
C GLU A 7 6.98 19.77 -9.93
N LEU A 8 6.05 20.69 -9.68
CA LEU A 8 5.16 21.29 -10.68
C LEU A 8 5.74 22.56 -11.31
N SER A 9 6.84 23.08 -10.75
CA SER A 9 7.51 24.27 -11.26
C SER A 9 7.98 24.06 -12.71
N GLY A 10 7.74 25.06 -13.56
CA GLY A 10 8.09 25.00 -14.99
C GLY A 10 7.18 24.11 -15.85
N GLN A 11 6.08 23.57 -15.33
CA GLN A 11 5.13 22.78 -16.10
C GLN A 11 3.86 23.56 -16.46
N ASN A 12 3.42 23.47 -17.73
CA ASN A 12 2.18 24.11 -18.23
C ASN A 12 0.94 23.32 -17.80
N ARG A 13 0.60 23.35 -16.52
CA ARG A 13 -0.55 22.62 -15.94
C ARG A 13 -1.79 23.48 -15.66
N VAL A 14 -1.69 24.79 -15.89
CA VAL A 14 -2.78 25.75 -15.65
C VAL A 14 -3.12 26.45 -16.96
N LYS A 15 -4.42 26.56 -17.28
CA LYS A 15 -4.92 27.17 -18.53
C LYS A 15 -4.39 28.58 -18.83
N ASN A 16 -3.91 29.31 -17.81
CA ASN A 16 -3.46 30.70 -17.92
C ASN A 16 -1.94 30.88 -17.77
N ASN A 17 -1.14 29.80 -17.85
CA ASN A 17 0.33 29.84 -17.74
C ASN A 17 0.89 30.52 -16.48
N LYS A 18 0.08 30.68 -15.43
CA LYS A 18 0.52 31.19 -14.13
C LYS A 18 1.26 30.07 -13.38
N PRO A 19 2.39 30.39 -12.69
CA PRO A 19 3.06 29.42 -11.84
C PRO A 19 2.10 28.96 -10.73
N VAL A 20 2.12 27.66 -10.45
CA VAL A 20 1.34 27.10 -9.33
C VAL A 20 1.94 27.64 -8.03
N SER A 21 1.15 28.34 -7.21
CA SER A 21 1.57 28.78 -5.88
C SER A 21 1.26 27.70 -4.83
N ASP A 22 1.97 27.73 -3.70
CA ASP A 22 1.77 26.78 -2.60
C ASP A 22 0.36 26.89 -1.99
N GLU A 23 -0.19 28.10 -1.96
CA GLU A 23 -1.57 28.36 -1.53
C GLU A 23 -2.61 27.77 -2.49
N MET A 24 -2.39 27.91 -3.80
CA MET A 24 -3.27 27.33 -4.82
C MET A 24 -3.21 25.79 -4.77
N PHE A 25 -2.03 25.23 -4.57
CA PHE A 25 -1.85 23.79 -4.41
C PHE A 25 -2.57 23.28 -3.15
N SER A 26 -2.31 23.90 -2.00
CA SER A 26 -2.90 23.51 -0.72
C SER A 26 -4.42 23.66 -0.68
N SER A 27 -4.97 24.72 -1.27
CA SER A 27 -6.42 24.91 -1.39
C SER A 27 -7.07 23.87 -2.30
N THR A 28 -6.44 23.54 -3.43
CA THR A 28 -6.93 22.51 -4.36
C THR A 28 -6.91 21.12 -3.72
N VAL A 29 -5.81 20.75 -3.05
CA VAL A 29 -5.73 19.46 -2.32
C VAL A 29 -6.82 19.37 -1.27
N ARG A 30 -7.05 20.45 -0.51
CA ARG A 30 -8.11 20.52 0.49
C ARG A 30 -9.50 20.36 -0.14
N ALA A 31 -9.76 21.01 -1.27
CA ALA A 31 -11.01 20.88 -2.00
C ALA A 31 -11.24 19.45 -2.50
N ILE A 32 -10.21 18.78 -3.03
CA ILE A 32 -10.29 17.39 -3.49
C ILE A 32 -10.62 16.46 -2.32
N VAL A 33 -9.92 16.59 -1.20
CA VAL A 33 -10.17 15.78 -0.01
C VAL A 33 -11.59 16.03 0.52
N ALA A 34 -12.04 17.29 0.57
CA ALA A 34 -13.39 17.64 1.00
C ALA A 34 -14.47 17.11 0.05
N SER A 35 -14.23 17.09 -1.26
CA SER A 35 -15.16 16.55 -2.27
C SER A 35 -15.45 15.06 -2.10
N LYS A 36 -14.61 14.33 -1.35
CA LYS A 36 -14.81 12.91 -1.02
C LYS A 36 -15.69 12.68 0.21
N GLY A 37 -16.18 13.73 0.86
CA GLY A 37 -17.20 13.67 1.92
C GLY A 37 -16.79 12.79 3.11
N GLU A 38 -17.74 12.01 3.64
CA GLU A 38 -17.56 11.08 4.77
C GLU A 38 -16.47 10.02 4.53
N LYS A 39 -16.08 9.76 3.28
CA LYS A 39 -14.99 8.81 2.96
C LYS A 39 -13.61 9.33 3.37
N SER A 40 -13.48 10.64 3.57
CA SER A 40 -12.21 11.28 3.94
C SER A 40 -11.91 11.26 5.45
N SER A 41 -12.95 11.05 6.28
CA SER A 41 -12.82 10.98 7.75
C SER A 41 -12.39 9.60 8.23
N SER A 42 -12.73 8.52 7.51
CA SER A 42 -12.27 7.15 7.80
C SER A 42 -10.82 6.86 7.38
N ILE A 43 -10.14 7.82 6.75
CA ILE A 43 -8.73 7.67 6.36
C ILE A 43 -7.86 7.82 7.61
N SER A 44 -7.52 6.70 8.25
CA SER A 44 -6.52 6.68 9.33
C SER A 44 -5.11 6.76 8.75
N VAL A 45 -4.38 7.79 9.16
CA VAL A 45 -2.93 7.90 8.97
C VAL A 45 -2.33 7.68 10.35
N LEU A 46 -1.56 6.60 10.53
CA LEU A 46 -1.13 6.17 11.87
C LEU A 46 -0.01 7.05 12.45
N HIS A 47 0.84 7.63 11.59
CA HIS A 47 1.93 8.51 11.99
C HIS A 47 1.56 9.99 11.88
N SER A 48 2.04 10.80 12.83
CA SER A 48 2.05 12.26 12.71
C SER A 48 2.88 12.66 11.48
N SER A 49 2.18 13.03 10.41
CA SER A 49 2.81 13.50 9.19
C SER A 49 2.93 15.02 9.22
N SER A 50 4.06 15.53 8.75
CA SER A 50 4.25 16.95 8.44
C SER A 50 3.33 17.42 7.31
N ARG A 51 2.81 16.49 6.50
CA ARG A 51 2.01 16.74 5.29
C ARG A 51 0.75 15.86 5.25
N PRO A 52 -0.17 15.99 6.22
CA PRO A 52 -1.31 15.09 6.37
C PRO A 52 -2.28 15.14 5.17
N LEU A 53 -2.44 16.32 4.56
CA LEU A 53 -3.32 16.49 3.39
C LEU A 53 -2.78 15.78 2.14
N GLN A 54 -1.46 15.84 1.90
CA GLN A 54 -0.82 15.15 0.78
C GLN A 54 -0.91 13.62 0.98
N ARG A 55 -0.83 13.19 2.24
CA ARG A 55 -0.95 11.78 2.62
C ARG A 55 -2.35 11.23 2.38
N LYS A 56 -3.38 11.99 2.77
CA LYS A 56 -4.79 11.68 2.46
C LYS A 56 -5.05 11.66 0.96
N LEU A 57 -4.54 12.65 0.21
CA LEU A 57 -4.68 12.68 -1.25
C LEU A 57 -4.09 11.42 -1.89
N SER A 58 -2.92 10.98 -1.42
CA SER A 58 -2.25 9.82 -1.99
C SER A 58 -2.98 8.51 -1.71
N LEU A 59 -3.64 8.39 -0.54
CA LEU A 59 -4.56 7.28 -0.26
C LEU A 59 -5.81 7.31 -1.14
N ILE A 60 -6.30 8.52 -1.48
CA ILE A 60 -7.42 8.67 -2.42
C ILE A 60 -7.00 8.21 -3.82
N VAL A 61 -5.83 8.65 -4.30
CA VAL A 61 -5.31 8.29 -5.64
C VAL A 61 -4.96 6.82 -5.75
N SER A 62 -4.36 6.22 -4.72
CA SER A 62 -4.14 4.77 -4.68
C SER A 62 -5.44 3.97 -4.51
N GLY A 63 -6.57 4.65 -4.27
CA GLY A 63 -7.87 4.02 -4.07
C GLY A 63 -7.94 3.16 -2.80
N TRP A 64 -7.10 3.48 -1.81
CA TRP A 64 -7.09 2.91 -0.45
C TRP A 64 -7.81 3.83 0.53
N TYR A 65 -8.94 4.40 0.08
CA TYR A 65 -9.83 5.28 0.85
C TYR A 65 -11.21 4.65 0.94
N LEU A 66 -11.34 3.55 1.70
CA LEU A 66 -12.61 2.87 1.91
C LEU A 66 -13.23 3.36 3.23
N ALA A 67 -14.51 3.72 3.20
CA ALA A 67 -15.27 3.86 4.44
C ALA A 67 -15.37 2.50 5.16
N ALA A 68 -15.62 2.50 6.47
CA ALA A 68 -15.67 1.26 7.27
C ALA A 68 -16.66 0.23 6.66
N SER A 69 -17.86 0.66 6.28
CA SER A 69 -18.87 -0.21 5.66
C SER A 69 -18.45 -0.74 4.28
N GLU A 70 -17.79 0.09 3.45
CA GLU A 70 -17.28 -0.33 2.14
C GLU A 70 -16.15 -1.35 2.29
N PHE A 71 -15.29 -1.16 3.30
CA PHE A 71 -14.24 -2.10 3.63
C PHE A 71 -14.83 -3.44 4.12
N ASP A 72 -15.87 -3.39 4.95
CA ASP A 72 -16.57 -4.59 5.43
C ASP A 72 -17.19 -5.39 4.27
N GLN A 73 -17.85 -4.68 3.35
CA GLN A 73 -18.40 -5.28 2.16
C GLN A 73 -17.30 -5.88 1.30
N LYS A 74 -16.17 -5.17 1.12
CA LYS A 74 -15.05 -5.66 0.32
C LYS A 74 -14.44 -6.94 0.88
N LEU A 75 -14.29 -7.05 2.20
CA LEU A 75 -13.82 -8.27 2.85
C LEU A 75 -14.81 -9.41 2.68
N THR A 76 -16.11 -9.12 2.81
CA THR A 76 -17.18 -10.10 2.60
C THR A 76 -17.16 -10.64 1.17
N ASP A 77 -17.00 -9.77 0.18
CA ASP A 77 -16.93 -10.14 -1.24
C ASP A 77 -15.70 -11.02 -1.52
N LEU A 78 -14.53 -10.65 -0.99
CA LEU A 78 -13.31 -11.45 -1.13
C LEU A 78 -13.47 -12.87 -0.54
N VAL A 79 -14.11 -12.99 0.63
CA VAL A 79 -14.38 -14.29 1.25
C VAL A 79 -15.37 -15.11 0.40
N LYS A 80 -16.42 -14.48 -0.15
CA LYS A 80 -17.38 -15.14 -1.06
C LYS A 80 -16.73 -15.63 -2.34
N ASP A 81 -15.77 -14.88 -2.87
CA ASP A 81 -14.97 -15.24 -4.05
C ASP A 81 -13.92 -16.33 -3.74
N GLY A 82 -13.85 -16.83 -2.50
CA GLY A 82 -12.89 -17.85 -2.07
C GLY A 82 -11.48 -17.31 -1.80
N GLN A 83 -11.28 -16.00 -1.86
CA GLN A 83 -10.00 -15.31 -1.62
C GLN A 83 -9.81 -14.99 -0.13
N VAL A 84 -9.90 -16.00 0.72
CA VAL A 84 -9.88 -15.87 2.19
C VAL A 84 -8.54 -15.33 2.68
N GLU A 85 -7.44 -15.81 2.11
CA GLU A 85 -6.07 -15.39 2.45
C GLU A 85 -5.88 -13.89 2.16
N LYS A 86 -6.44 -13.41 1.05
CA LYS A 86 -6.42 -11.99 0.67
C LYS A 86 -7.26 -11.14 1.61
N ALA A 87 -8.46 -11.59 1.97
CA ALA A 87 -9.32 -10.90 2.92
C ALA A 87 -8.64 -10.77 4.30
N ALA A 88 -8.00 -11.83 4.77
CA ALA A 88 -7.23 -11.80 6.01
C ALA A 88 -6.06 -10.81 5.94
N GLY A 89 -5.29 -10.82 4.84
CA GLY A 89 -4.21 -9.85 4.61
C GLY A 89 -4.71 -8.41 4.63
N TRP A 90 -5.81 -8.13 3.93
CA TRP A 90 -6.43 -6.80 3.93
C TRP A 90 -6.85 -6.32 5.32
N ALA A 91 -7.36 -7.21 6.18
CA ALA A 91 -7.68 -6.88 7.57
C ALA A 91 -6.43 -6.48 8.37
N VAL A 92 -5.33 -7.23 8.25
CA VAL A 92 -4.04 -6.88 8.87
C VAL A 92 -3.50 -5.56 8.32
N PHE A 93 -3.56 -5.33 7.01
CA PHE A 93 -3.12 -4.10 6.34
C PHE A 93 -3.97 -2.87 6.68
N HIS A 94 -5.09 -3.05 7.38
CA HIS A 94 -5.89 -1.96 7.95
C HIS A 94 -5.69 -1.80 9.46
N GLY A 95 -4.85 -2.62 10.09
CA GLY A 95 -4.54 -2.61 11.51
C GLY A 95 -5.44 -3.49 12.37
N ASP A 96 -6.29 -4.33 11.76
CA ASP A 96 -7.25 -5.18 12.47
C ASP A 96 -6.87 -6.66 12.37
N VAL A 97 -5.90 -7.05 13.22
CA VAL A 97 -5.42 -8.44 13.30
C VAL A 97 -6.51 -9.37 13.85
N SER A 98 -7.34 -8.89 14.79
CA SER A 98 -8.47 -9.63 15.35
C SER A 98 -9.42 -10.11 14.27
N ARG A 99 -9.71 -9.24 13.30
CA ARG A 99 -10.55 -9.56 12.17
C ARG A 99 -9.90 -10.54 11.19
N ALA A 100 -8.59 -10.45 10.99
CA ALA A 100 -7.87 -11.44 10.19
C ALA A 100 -8.00 -12.84 10.79
N ILE A 101 -7.91 -12.97 12.13
CA ILE A 101 -8.12 -14.24 12.83
C ILE A 101 -9.56 -14.75 12.60
N ALA A 102 -10.56 -13.88 12.72
CA ALA A 102 -11.96 -14.26 12.50
C ALA A 102 -12.22 -14.74 11.06
N ILE A 103 -11.62 -14.09 10.07
CA ILE A 103 -11.73 -14.49 8.65
C ILE A 103 -11.08 -15.85 8.40
N LEU A 104 -9.88 -16.06 8.94
CA LEU A 104 -9.13 -17.31 8.77
C LEU A 104 -9.79 -18.50 9.49
N SER A 105 -10.28 -18.28 10.72
CA SER A 105 -10.94 -19.32 11.53
C SER A 105 -12.29 -19.75 10.97
N ALA A 106 -13.03 -18.84 10.34
CA ALA A 106 -14.29 -19.14 9.67
C ALA A 106 -14.13 -19.91 8.34
N SER A 107 -12.89 -20.09 7.87
CA SER A 107 -12.62 -20.83 6.65
C SER A 107 -12.94 -22.31 6.81
N LYS A 108 -13.40 -22.96 5.72
CA LYS A 108 -13.60 -24.43 5.68
C LYS A 108 -12.29 -25.20 5.51
N LYS A 109 -11.19 -24.52 5.17
CA LYS A 109 -9.89 -25.16 4.96
C LYS A 109 -9.16 -25.26 6.30
N GLU A 110 -8.89 -26.47 6.76
CA GLU A 110 -8.18 -26.74 8.02
C GLU A 110 -6.82 -26.00 8.10
N ARG A 111 -6.07 -25.96 6.99
CA ARG A 111 -4.82 -25.18 6.89
C ARG A 111 -5.02 -23.72 7.31
N LEU A 112 -6.10 -23.06 6.87
CA LEU A 112 -6.35 -21.66 7.19
C LEU A 112 -6.81 -21.46 8.63
N GLN A 113 -7.56 -22.42 9.20
CA GLN A 113 -7.93 -22.40 10.61
C GLN A 113 -6.69 -22.48 11.51
N LEU A 114 -5.73 -23.36 11.17
CA LEU A 114 -4.44 -23.45 11.84
C LEU A 114 -3.63 -22.16 11.73
N MET A 115 -3.62 -21.51 10.55
CA MET A 115 -3.00 -20.20 10.40
C MET A 115 -3.67 -19.14 11.29
N SER A 116 -5.00 -19.21 11.49
CA SER A 116 -5.69 -18.30 12.41
C SER A 116 -5.20 -18.44 13.85
N THR A 117 -4.95 -19.67 14.30
CA THR A 117 -4.41 -19.95 15.64
C THR A 117 -3.00 -19.40 15.76
N ALA A 118 -2.19 -19.53 14.72
CA ALA A 118 -0.86 -18.93 14.71
C ALA A 118 -0.94 -17.39 14.77
N VAL A 119 -1.77 -16.76 13.94
CA VAL A 119 -1.97 -15.30 14.00
C VAL A 119 -2.51 -14.85 15.35
N ALA A 120 -3.34 -15.65 16.04
CA ALA A 120 -3.80 -15.35 17.40
C ALA A 120 -2.67 -15.36 18.44
N GLY A 121 -1.63 -16.16 18.23
CA GLY A 121 -0.42 -16.15 19.06
C GLY A 121 0.25 -14.77 19.10
N TYR A 122 0.30 -14.06 17.97
CA TYR A 122 0.80 -12.68 17.94
C TYR A 122 0.05 -11.76 18.90
N MET A 123 -1.28 -11.85 18.97
CA MET A 123 -2.06 -11.00 19.88
C MET A 123 -1.75 -11.25 21.36
N ALA A 124 -1.35 -12.47 21.72
CA ALA A 124 -0.94 -12.81 23.07
C ALA A 124 0.46 -12.28 23.41
N TYR A 125 1.35 -12.15 22.42
CA TYR A 125 2.76 -11.82 22.62
C TYR A 125 3.19 -10.44 22.11
N LYS A 126 2.33 -9.68 21.42
CA LYS A 126 2.66 -8.38 20.80
C LYS A 126 3.21 -7.34 21.78
N ASP A 127 2.84 -7.42 23.07
CA ASP A 127 3.27 -6.49 24.11
C ASP A 127 4.51 -7.01 24.88
N SER A 128 5.00 -8.20 24.53
CA SER A 128 6.19 -8.81 25.13
C SER A 128 7.45 -8.38 24.37
N ASN A 129 8.33 -7.62 25.02
CA ASN A 129 9.56 -7.08 24.44
C ASN A 129 10.70 -8.11 24.24
N ILE A 130 10.37 -9.40 24.21
CA ILE A 130 11.33 -10.50 24.09
C ILE A 130 11.14 -11.11 22.70
N ASN A 131 12.22 -11.28 21.94
CA ASN A 131 12.21 -12.12 20.75
C ASN A 131 11.95 -13.56 21.18
N LEU A 132 10.68 -13.97 21.10
CA LEU A 132 10.22 -15.27 21.53
C LEU A 132 10.50 -16.30 20.42
N PRO A 133 10.67 -17.59 20.77
CA PRO A 133 10.69 -18.70 19.80
C PRO A 133 9.49 -18.71 18.84
N TRP A 134 8.39 -18.07 19.25
CA TRP A 134 7.22 -17.81 18.42
C TRP A 134 7.53 -16.98 17.16
N ASN A 135 8.35 -15.93 17.29
CA ASN A 135 8.68 -15.03 16.18
C ASN A 135 9.54 -15.75 15.14
N ASP A 136 10.52 -16.55 15.58
CA ASP A 136 11.35 -17.38 14.70
C ASP A 136 10.50 -18.38 13.91
N GLN A 137 9.48 -18.95 14.55
CA GLN A 137 8.54 -19.86 13.89
C GLN A 137 7.67 -19.13 12.86
N CYS A 138 7.19 -17.92 13.17
CA CYS A 138 6.47 -17.08 12.22
C CYS A 138 7.34 -16.69 11.02
N ARG A 139 8.62 -16.38 11.25
CA ARG A 139 9.58 -16.06 10.18
C ARG A 139 9.85 -17.26 9.28
N LYS A 140 9.93 -18.48 9.81
CA LYS A 140 10.04 -19.69 8.99
C LYS A 140 8.77 -19.91 8.16
N LEU A 141 7.60 -19.79 8.79
CA LEU A 141 6.32 -19.92 8.09
C LEU A 141 6.18 -18.90 6.97
N SER A 142 6.61 -17.65 7.16
CA SER A 142 6.52 -16.63 6.11
C SER A 142 7.36 -16.97 4.87
N LEU A 143 8.40 -17.80 4.98
CA LEU A 143 9.22 -18.23 3.85
C LEU A 143 8.66 -19.48 3.15
N GLU A 144 7.94 -20.33 3.87
CA GLU A 144 7.43 -21.62 3.35
C GLU A 144 6.04 -21.50 2.69
N LEU A 145 5.31 -20.41 2.93
CA LEU A 145 3.94 -20.26 2.44
C LEU A 145 3.87 -19.81 0.97
N ASP A 146 3.02 -20.49 0.20
CA ASP A 146 2.83 -20.18 -1.23
C ASP A 146 2.08 -18.86 -1.46
N ASN A 147 1.11 -18.56 -0.59
CA ASN A 147 0.23 -17.40 -0.77
C ASN A 147 0.91 -16.12 -0.26
N PRO A 148 1.04 -15.07 -1.11
CA PRO A 148 1.77 -13.86 -0.76
C PRO A 148 1.13 -13.07 0.39
N TYR A 149 -0.21 -13.14 0.56
CA TYR A 149 -0.88 -12.48 1.67
C TYR A 149 -0.55 -13.13 3.00
N LEU A 150 -0.50 -14.47 3.05
CA LEU A 150 -0.11 -15.16 4.28
C LEU A 150 1.36 -14.93 4.60
N ARG A 151 2.26 -14.98 3.59
CA ARG A 151 3.67 -14.62 3.79
C ARG A 151 3.83 -13.24 4.41
N ALA A 152 3.15 -12.24 3.85
CA ALA A 152 3.17 -10.88 4.36
C ALA A 152 2.63 -10.77 5.80
N ILE A 153 1.54 -11.45 6.13
CA ILE A 153 0.98 -11.47 7.50
C ILE A 153 2.01 -12.05 8.49
N PHE A 154 2.61 -13.20 8.16
CA PHE A 154 3.56 -13.86 9.07
C PHE A 154 4.90 -13.11 9.16
N ALA A 155 5.36 -12.48 8.08
CA ALA A 155 6.54 -11.63 8.10
C ALA A 155 6.30 -10.38 8.98
N PHE A 156 5.14 -9.74 8.85
CA PHE A 156 4.75 -8.64 9.74
C PHE A 156 4.69 -9.07 11.21
N ILE A 157 4.08 -10.22 11.50
CA ILE A 157 3.92 -10.73 12.86
C ILE A 157 5.26 -11.08 13.53
N ALA A 158 6.22 -11.58 12.75
CA ALA A 158 7.51 -12.01 13.25
C ALA A 158 8.35 -10.83 13.79
N ASP A 159 8.34 -9.69 13.09
CA ASP A 159 9.24 -8.56 13.38
C ASP A 159 8.50 -7.28 13.77
N ASN A 160 7.16 -7.28 13.64
CA ASN A 160 6.31 -6.11 13.81
C ASN A 160 6.73 -4.92 12.93
N ASP A 161 7.30 -5.22 11.75
CA ASP A 161 7.78 -4.23 10.79
C ASP A 161 6.99 -4.29 9.47
N TRP A 162 6.57 -3.12 9.00
CA TRP A 162 5.89 -2.97 7.72
C TRP A 162 6.84 -3.12 6.54
N TRP A 163 8.15 -2.91 6.72
CA TRP A 163 9.13 -3.11 5.65
C TRP A 163 9.13 -4.56 5.13
N ASP A 164 8.97 -5.54 6.02
CA ASP A 164 8.85 -6.96 5.66
C ASP A 164 7.63 -7.23 4.76
N VAL A 165 6.52 -6.51 4.97
CA VAL A 165 5.33 -6.58 4.11
C VAL A 165 5.58 -5.92 2.75
N LEU A 166 6.28 -4.79 2.75
CA LEU A 166 6.52 -3.98 1.54
C LEU A 166 7.55 -4.60 0.60
N ASP A 167 8.46 -5.41 1.13
CA ASP A 167 9.44 -6.19 0.38
C ASP A 167 8.84 -7.46 -0.26
N GLU A 168 7.58 -7.82 0.04
CA GLU A 168 6.87 -8.89 -0.68
C GLU A 168 6.43 -8.41 -2.08
N HIS A 169 7.30 -8.62 -3.08
CA HIS A 169 7.08 -8.17 -4.45
C HIS A 169 5.91 -8.86 -5.16
N SER A 170 5.45 -10.01 -4.64
CA SER A 170 4.29 -10.71 -5.17
C SER A 170 2.97 -10.02 -4.83
N LEU A 171 2.96 -9.08 -3.87
CA LEU A 171 1.80 -8.26 -3.59
C LEU A 171 1.64 -7.16 -4.66
N PRO A 172 0.40 -6.88 -5.11
CA PRO A 172 0.14 -5.82 -6.07
C PRO A 172 0.71 -4.48 -5.60
N LEU A 173 1.30 -3.71 -6.52
CA LEU A 173 1.96 -2.44 -6.16
C LEU A 173 0.99 -1.49 -5.46
N ARG A 174 -0.26 -1.45 -5.93
CA ARG A 174 -1.33 -0.63 -5.34
C ARG A 174 -1.55 -0.92 -3.87
N GLU A 175 -1.46 -2.18 -3.46
CA GLU A 175 -1.65 -2.61 -2.07
C GLU A 175 -0.46 -2.21 -1.21
N ARG A 176 0.76 -2.46 -1.71
CA ARG A 176 1.99 -2.03 -1.03
C ARG A 176 2.07 -0.52 -0.86
N LEU A 177 1.67 0.26 -1.87
CA LEU A 177 1.57 1.72 -1.77
C LEU A 177 0.58 2.15 -0.69
N GLY A 178 -0.60 1.51 -0.63
CA GLY A 178 -1.60 1.77 0.42
C GLY A 178 -1.04 1.56 1.84
N ILE A 179 -0.35 0.44 2.04
CA ILE A 179 0.30 0.08 3.32
C ILE A 179 1.39 1.10 3.67
N ALA A 180 2.30 1.39 2.72
CA ALA A 180 3.39 2.34 2.94
C ALA A 180 2.86 3.72 3.33
N ILE A 181 1.85 4.22 2.61
CA ILE A 181 1.23 5.53 2.88
C ILE A 181 0.44 5.51 4.20
N ARG A 182 -0.01 4.36 4.70
CA ARG A 182 -0.72 4.29 6.00
C ARG A 182 0.23 4.24 7.19
N PHE A 183 1.29 3.43 7.10
CA PHE A 183 2.07 3.03 8.27
C PHE A 183 3.50 3.57 8.34
N LEU A 184 4.16 3.93 7.23
CA LEU A 184 5.54 4.41 7.29
C LEU A 184 5.66 5.84 7.81
N SER A 185 6.77 6.19 8.45
CA SER A 185 7.08 7.60 8.75
C SER A 185 7.23 8.43 7.45
N ASP A 186 7.18 9.76 7.53
CA ASP A 186 7.37 10.60 6.33
C ASP A 186 8.76 10.38 5.68
N LYS A 187 9.79 10.12 6.50
CA LYS A 187 11.15 9.84 6.03
C LYS A 187 11.19 8.51 5.29
N ASP A 188 10.69 7.45 5.91
CA ASP A 188 10.69 6.09 5.38
C ASP A 188 9.80 5.97 4.15
N LEU A 189 8.65 6.65 4.16
CA LEU A 189 7.77 6.73 3.00
C LEU A 189 8.48 7.37 1.81
N ASN A 190 9.22 8.47 2.01
CA ASN A 190 9.95 9.10 0.91
C ASN A 190 11.03 8.17 0.34
N VAL A 191 11.77 7.46 1.20
CA VAL A 191 12.76 6.45 0.77
C VAL A 191 12.08 5.33 -0.02
N TYR A 192 11.00 4.76 0.52
CA TYR A 192 10.25 3.68 -0.11
C TYR A 192 9.72 4.09 -1.48
N LEU A 193 9.02 5.23 -1.55
CA LEU A 193 8.47 5.71 -2.81
C LEU A 193 9.58 5.90 -3.84
N ASN A 194 10.69 6.59 -3.52
CA ASN A 194 11.78 6.80 -4.49
C ASN A 194 12.33 5.46 -5.01
N ARG A 195 12.58 4.50 -4.10
CA ARG A 195 13.04 3.14 -4.47
C ARG A 195 12.05 2.46 -5.43
N VAL A 196 10.76 2.53 -5.12
CA VAL A 196 9.71 1.95 -5.99
C VAL A 196 9.64 2.65 -7.34
N ALA A 197 9.72 4.00 -7.39
CA ALA A 197 9.68 4.75 -8.63
C ALA A 197 10.85 4.41 -9.56
N ASP A 198 12.07 4.35 -9.01
CA ASP A 198 13.24 3.98 -9.80
C ASP A 198 13.09 2.55 -10.35
N SER A 199 12.53 1.66 -9.53
CA SER A 199 12.26 0.27 -9.90
C SER A 199 11.22 0.11 -11.02
N VAL A 200 10.08 0.79 -10.93
CA VAL A 200 9.01 0.73 -11.95
C VAL A 200 9.41 1.44 -13.24
N VAL A 201 10.20 2.51 -13.16
CA VAL A 201 10.77 3.20 -14.33
C VAL A 201 11.73 2.29 -15.07
N LEU A 202 12.62 1.60 -14.35
CA LEU A 202 13.57 0.67 -14.93
C LEU A 202 12.89 -0.55 -15.57
N ARG A 203 11.82 -1.06 -14.97
CA ARG A 203 11.08 -2.23 -15.49
C ARG A 203 10.01 -1.89 -16.54
N GLY A 204 9.59 -0.62 -16.66
CA GLY A 204 8.52 -0.24 -17.59
C GLY A 204 7.13 -0.75 -17.19
N GLU A 205 6.88 -0.96 -15.89
CA GLU A 205 5.60 -1.42 -15.34
C GLU A 205 4.53 -0.31 -15.30
N LEU A 206 3.40 -0.49 -16.00
CA LEU A 206 2.32 0.51 -16.12
C LEU A 206 1.77 0.98 -14.77
N GLU A 207 1.82 0.13 -13.75
CA GLU A 207 1.40 0.47 -12.39
C GLU A 207 2.23 1.62 -11.79
N GLY A 208 3.45 1.84 -12.29
CA GLY A 208 4.30 2.98 -11.93
C GLY A 208 3.70 4.34 -12.25
N LEU A 209 2.73 4.42 -13.16
CA LEU A 209 2.01 5.66 -13.49
C LEU A 209 1.15 6.17 -12.32
N ILE A 210 0.71 5.29 -11.42
CA ILE A 210 0.02 5.67 -10.18
C ILE A 210 0.97 6.48 -9.27
N LEU A 211 2.26 6.12 -9.29
CA LEU A 211 3.30 6.71 -8.44
C LEU A 211 3.92 7.96 -9.07
N THR A 212 4.24 7.92 -10.36
CA THR A 212 4.86 9.05 -11.07
C THR A 212 3.85 10.09 -11.52
N GLY A 213 2.58 9.70 -11.68
CA GLY A 213 1.57 10.49 -12.39
C GLY A 213 2.00 10.81 -13.83
N LEU A 214 1.30 11.75 -14.46
CA LEU A 214 1.72 12.36 -15.74
C LEU A 214 2.75 13.47 -15.51
N THR A 215 3.81 13.20 -14.74
CA THR A 215 4.95 14.12 -14.55
C THR A 215 6.00 13.87 -15.63
N PRO A 216 7.02 14.74 -15.80
CA PRO A 216 8.13 14.45 -16.70
C PRO A 216 8.77 13.08 -16.45
N ARG A 217 8.83 12.62 -15.18
CA ARG A 217 9.24 11.25 -14.83
C ARG A 217 8.28 10.18 -15.36
N GLY A 218 6.97 10.42 -15.30
CA GLY A 218 5.95 9.57 -15.94
C GLY A 218 6.00 9.58 -17.47
N MET A 219 6.43 10.69 -18.08
CA MET A 219 6.67 10.74 -19.53
C MET A 219 7.93 9.96 -19.93
N ILE A 220 9.00 10.04 -19.12
CA ILE A 220 10.20 9.19 -19.27
C ILE A 220 9.82 7.71 -19.17
N PHE A 221 8.98 7.35 -18.19
CA PHE A 221 8.39 6.01 -18.10
C PHE A 221 7.67 5.58 -19.39
N CYS A 222 6.79 6.42 -19.94
CA CYS A 222 6.10 6.13 -21.22
C CYS A 222 7.07 5.96 -22.40
N SER A 223 8.18 6.72 -22.42
CA SER A 223 9.21 6.57 -23.46
C SER A 223 10.01 5.26 -23.33
N HIS A 224 10.34 4.82 -22.10
CA HIS A 224 10.96 3.52 -21.86
C HIS A 224 10.05 2.36 -22.24
N MET A 225 8.75 2.47 -22.00
CA MET A 225 7.76 1.47 -22.44
C MET A 225 7.69 1.35 -23.97
N SER A 226 7.90 2.46 -24.68
CA SER A 226 7.94 2.48 -26.15
C SER A 226 9.18 1.75 -26.70
N ILE A 227 10.33 1.91 -26.05
CA ILE A 227 11.59 1.21 -26.39
C ILE A 227 11.51 -0.28 -26.04
N ALA A 228 10.95 -0.63 -24.87
CA ALA A 228 10.75 -2.03 -24.47
C ALA A 228 9.79 -2.76 -25.43
N ARG A 229 8.73 -2.09 -25.90
CA ARG A 229 7.84 -2.63 -26.95
C ARG A 229 8.55 -2.79 -28.30
N LEU A 230 9.44 -1.86 -28.67
CA LEU A 230 10.25 -2.00 -29.88
C LEU A 230 11.23 -3.18 -29.81
N MET A 231 11.89 -3.38 -28.66
CA MET A 231 12.79 -4.51 -28.41
C MET A 231 12.06 -5.86 -28.41
N CYS A 232 10.83 -5.92 -27.88
CA CYS A 232 10.02 -7.14 -27.91
C CYS A 232 9.50 -7.47 -29.32
N ARG A 233 9.28 -6.44 -30.16
CA ARG A 233 8.83 -6.61 -31.55
C ARG A 233 9.93 -7.01 -32.53
N GLN A 234 11.21 -6.95 -32.13
CA GLN A 234 12.35 -7.44 -32.92
C GLN A 234 12.80 -8.87 -32.56
N ARG A 235 12.12 -9.56 -31.63
CA ARG A 235 12.40 -10.96 -31.28
C ARG A 235 11.40 -11.97 -31.86
N HIS A 236 10.68 -11.58 -32.93
CA HIS A 236 9.84 -12.48 -33.72
C HIS A 236 10.20 -12.37 -35.19
#